data_AF-A0A6A9SEI6-F1
#
_entry.id   AF-A0A6A9SEI6-F1
#
_cell.length_a   1.000
_cell.length_b   1.000
_cell.length_c   1.000
_cell.angle_alpha   90.00
_cell.angle_beta   90.00
_cell.angle_gamma   90.00
#
_symmetry.space_group_name_H-M   'P 1'
#
loop_
_entity.id
_entity.type
_entity.pdbx_description
1 polymer ?
#
loop_
_entity_poly.entity_id
_entity_poly.type
_entity_poly.pdbx_seq_one_letter_code
_entity_poly.pdbx_strand_id
1 'polypeptide(L)'
;MSTDQSAQGDDSAAAELEKIEDNEDYVQRRRLKEIYDAREEIRAKRRQIDVMIEDRDYPQVDKLRGARLFRSAVEDYIMAVEPLLTATYEDDGEDYWEEVSLGSVTIQPPQYLCGDVTPSPFNDYLRIVEKPSPKKFDITGIQSILEMARPISAEFSATIRTQSQPNPHEETEVVTRPIPWDVLVSAVRQTTLFLNEVGFEVNVSETEQRTEIDDDLIGEVEEWRNNNL
;
A
#
# COMPACT_ATOMS: atom_id res chain seq x y z
N MET A 1 -18.99 40.22 76.18
CA MET A 1 -17.77 39.89 75.41
C MET A 1 -18.19 38.97 74.30
N SER A 2 -18.11 39.49 73.08
CA SER A 2 -18.46 38.82 71.83
C SER A 2 -17.54 37.64 71.56
N THR A 3 -18.13 36.53 71.12
CA THR A 3 -17.40 35.55 70.32
C THR A 3 -18.34 35.05 69.23
N ASP A 4 -18.21 35.73 68.11
CA ASP A 4 -18.67 35.35 66.79
C ASP A 4 -17.56 34.48 66.18
N GLN A 5 -17.86 33.27 65.71
CA GLN A 5 -16.95 32.48 64.86
C GLN A 5 -17.71 31.38 64.12
N SER A 6 -18.36 31.83 63.05
CA SER A 6 -18.41 31.26 61.71
C SER A 6 -17.84 29.84 61.54
N ALA A 7 -18.74 28.86 61.43
CA ALA A 7 -18.44 27.57 60.80
C ALA A 7 -18.57 27.75 59.27
N GLN A 8 -17.45 28.01 58.62
CA GLN A 8 -17.31 28.05 57.16
C GLN A 8 -16.66 26.73 56.75
N GLY A 9 -17.49 25.69 56.68
CA GLY A 9 -17.10 24.36 56.21
C GLY A 9 -17.02 24.38 54.69
N ASP A 10 -15.78 24.52 54.22
CA ASP A 10 -15.19 23.96 53.00
C ASP A 10 -16.14 23.19 52.05
N ASP A 11 -16.78 23.95 51.16
CA ASP A 11 -17.57 23.44 50.02
C ASP A 11 -16.75 23.50 48.71
N SER A 12 -15.41 23.47 48.81
CA SER A 12 -14.49 23.63 47.67
C SER A 12 -13.99 22.32 47.06
N ALA A 13 -14.44 21.17 47.57
CA ALA A 13 -14.14 19.85 46.99
C ALA A 13 -15.13 19.42 45.89
N ALA A 14 -16.00 20.33 45.43
CA ALA A 14 -16.89 20.12 44.31
C ALA A 14 -16.36 20.84 43.07
N ALA A 15 -15.97 20.04 42.06
CA ALA A 15 -15.88 20.40 40.65
C ALA A 15 -14.54 20.87 40.07
N GLU A 16 -13.41 20.25 40.45
CA GLU A 16 -12.47 19.80 39.41
C GLU A 16 -13.00 18.48 38.83
N LEU A 17 -14.14 18.57 38.13
CA LEU A 17 -14.48 17.56 37.15
C LEU A 17 -13.50 17.79 36.00
N GLU A 18 -12.36 17.11 36.08
CA GLU A 18 -11.54 16.76 34.93
C GLU A 18 -12.51 16.16 33.90
N LYS A 19 -12.98 17.01 32.98
CA LYS A 19 -13.72 16.59 31.80
C LYS A 19 -12.73 15.69 31.07
N ILE A 20 -12.86 14.39 31.30
CA ILE A 20 -12.39 13.37 30.39
C ILE A 20 -13.02 13.76 29.05
N GLU A 21 -12.25 14.42 28.18
CA GLU A 21 -12.65 14.64 26.79
C GLU A 21 -13.15 13.29 26.28
N ASP A 22 -14.36 13.27 25.73
CA ASP A 22 -15.02 12.06 25.25
C ASP A 22 -14.01 11.22 24.43
N ASN A 23 -13.72 10.02 24.93
CA ASN A 23 -12.72 9.11 24.37
C ASN A 23 -12.97 8.85 22.87
N GLU A 24 -14.22 8.95 22.45
CA GLU A 24 -14.65 8.78 21.07
C GLU A 24 -14.10 9.86 20.12
N ASP A 25 -14.19 11.14 20.50
CA ASP A 25 -13.66 12.25 19.70
C ASP A 25 -12.14 12.17 19.54
N TYR A 26 -11.45 11.70 20.58
CA TYR A 26 -10.00 11.47 20.52
C TYR A 26 -9.64 10.33 19.56
N VAL A 27 -10.36 9.20 19.64
CA VAL A 27 -10.14 8.05 18.73
C VAL A 27 -10.44 8.42 17.28
N GLN A 28 -11.52 9.17 17.03
CA GLN A 28 -11.87 9.62 15.68
C GLN A 28 -10.81 10.58 15.11
N ARG A 29 -10.38 11.59 15.87
CA ARG A 29 -9.31 12.53 15.46
C ARG A 29 -8.00 11.80 15.15
N ARG A 30 -7.63 10.83 15.99
CA ARG A 30 -6.43 10.02 15.78
C ARG A 30 -6.53 9.18 14.50
N ARG A 31 -7.65 8.49 14.28
CA ARG A 31 -7.87 7.67 13.08
C ARG A 31 -7.83 8.52 11.82
N LEU A 32 -8.49 9.69 11.85
CA LEU A 32 -8.46 10.64 10.75
C LEU A 32 -7.01 11.02 10.41
N LYS A 33 -6.21 11.38 11.41
CA LYS A 33 -4.79 11.69 11.23
C LYS A 33 -4.02 10.53 10.62
N GLU A 34 -4.21 9.30 11.09
CA GLU A 34 -3.55 8.10 10.54
C GLU A 34 -3.87 7.90 9.04
N ILE A 35 -5.12 8.12 8.63
CA ILE A 35 -5.53 8.06 7.21
C ILE A 35 -4.82 9.16 6.39
N TYR A 36 -4.72 10.37 6.93
CA TYR A 36 -4.03 11.50 6.27
C TYR A 36 -2.54 11.23 6.10
N ASP A 37 -1.87 10.79 7.15
CA ASP A 37 -0.43 10.51 7.15
C ASP A 37 -0.11 9.41 6.13
N ALA A 38 -0.89 8.31 6.12
CA ALA A 38 -0.72 7.23 5.17
C ALA A 38 -0.95 7.69 3.70
N ARG A 39 -1.92 8.58 3.47
CA ARG A 39 -2.17 9.15 2.14
C ARG A 39 -1.02 10.03 1.66
N GLU A 40 -0.44 10.86 2.54
CA GLU A 40 0.70 11.69 2.16
C GLU A 40 1.94 10.83 1.92
N GLU A 41 2.12 9.74 2.66
CA GLU A 41 3.18 8.77 2.38
C GLU A 41 3.03 8.16 0.98
N ILE A 42 1.83 7.74 0.57
CA ILE A 42 1.59 7.27 -0.81
C ILE A 42 2.03 8.31 -1.83
N ARG A 43 1.64 9.58 -1.63
CA ARG A 43 2.02 10.67 -2.55
C ARG A 43 3.53 10.85 -2.60
N ALA A 44 4.20 10.81 -1.46
CA ALA A 44 5.65 10.90 -1.37
C ALA A 44 6.35 9.74 -2.09
N LYS A 45 5.93 8.48 -1.85
CA LYS A 45 6.49 7.29 -2.52
C LYS A 45 6.22 7.32 -4.02
N ARG A 46 5.03 7.77 -4.44
CA ARG A 46 4.69 7.91 -5.86
C ARG A 46 5.62 8.88 -6.56
N ARG A 47 5.79 10.09 -6.01
CA ARG A 47 6.74 11.10 -6.54
C ARG A 47 8.15 10.53 -6.64
N GLN A 48 8.61 9.82 -5.61
CA GLN A 48 9.93 9.19 -5.60
C GLN A 48 10.07 8.15 -6.73
N ILE A 49 9.04 7.35 -6.99
CA ILE A 49 9.07 6.30 -8.00
C ILE A 49 8.93 6.86 -9.42
N ASP A 50 8.12 7.90 -9.61
CA ASP A 50 8.00 8.59 -10.90
C ASP A 50 9.38 9.10 -11.36
N VAL A 51 10.17 9.69 -10.45
CA VAL A 51 11.56 10.08 -10.71
C VAL A 51 12.43 8.87 -11.10
N MET A 52 12.30 7.72 -10.41
CA MET A 52 13.05 6.50 -10.73
C MET A 52 12.65 5.86 -12.08
N ILE A 53 11.40 6.05 -12.52
CA ILE A 53 10.90 5.49 -13.78
C ILE A 53 11.34 6.34 -14.97
N GLU A 54 11.31 7.66 -14.82
CA GLU A 54 11.68 8.61 -15.88
C GLU A 54 13.19 8.60 -16.19
N ASP A 55 14.02 8.29 -15.18
CA ASP A 55 15.46 8.14 -15.37
C ASP A 55 15.77 6.85 -16.17
N ARG A 56 16.26 7.01 -17.41
CA ARG A 56 16.62 5.90 -18.29
C ARG A 56 17.82 5.10 -17.79
N ASP A 57 18.68 5.71 -16.99
CA ASP A 57 19.90 5.08 -16.48
C ASP A 57 19.65 4.27 -15.20
N TYR A 58 18.41 4.29 -14.69
CA TYR A 58 18.05 3.59 -13.45
C TYR A 58 18.02 2.06 -13.63
N PRO A 59 18.75 1.29 -12.81
CA PRO A 59 18.78 -0.17 -12.87
C PRO A 59 17.41 -0.84 -12.68
N GLN A 60 17.19 -1.98 -13.35
CA GLN A 60 15.95 -2.78 -13.21
C GLN A 60 15.70 -3.26 -11.77
N VAL A 61 16.76 -3.53 -10.99
CA VAL A 61 16.67 -3.92 -9.58
C VAL A 61 15.97 -2.83 -8.75
N ASP A 62 16.22 -1.57 -9.08
CA ASP A 62 15.63 -0.44 -8.37
C ASP A 62 14.15 -0.23 -8.71
N LYS A 63 13.72 -0.59 -9.93
CA LYS A 63 12.30 -0.57 -10.31
C LYS A 63 11.48 -1.57 -9.50
N LEU A 64 12.02 -2.77 -9.27
CA LEU A 64 11.38 -3.77 -8.40
C LEU A 64 11.33 -3.30 -6.94
N ARG A 65 12.38 -2.62 -6.48
CA ARG A 65 12.40 -2.01 -5.15
C ARG A 65 11.33 -0.92 -5.02
N GLY A 66 11.21 -0.03 -6.01
CA GLY A 66 10.17 0.98 -6.08
C GLY A 66 8.77 0.38 -6.00
N ALA A 67 8.48 -0.64 -6.81
CA ALA A 67 7.18 -1.33 -6.78
C ALA A 67 6.85 -1.92 -5.40
N ARG A 68 7.84 -2.47 -4.68
CA ARG A 68 7.64 -2.98 -3.31
C ARG A 68 7.36 -1.87 -2.31
N LEU A 69 8.10 -0.76 -2.40
CA LEU A 69 7.89 0.40 -1.52
C LEU A 69 6.51 1.02 -1.73
N PHE A 70 6.07 1.13 -2.98
CA PHE A 70 4.73 1.63 -3.28
C PHE A 70 3.65 0.70 -2.74
N ARG A 71 3.79 -0.61 -2.99
CA ARG A 71 2.84 -1.59 -2.48
C ARG A 71 2.69 -1.48 -0.95
N SER A 72 3.80 -1.36 -0.21
CA SER A 72 3.76 -1.18 1.24
C SER A 72 2.93 0.04 1.65
N ALA A 73 3.21 1.21 1.06
CA ALA A 73 2.46 2.43 1.38
C ALA A 73 0.97 2.33 1.02
N VAL A 74 0.64 1.61 -0.06
CA VAL A 74 -0.76 1.33 -0.43
C VAL A 74 -1.44 0.42 0.59
N GLU A 75 -0.77 -0.63 1.04
CA GLU A 75 -1.30 -1.53 2.08
C GLU A 75 -1.50 -0.79 3.41
N ASP A 76 -0.54 0.05 3.82
CA ASP A 76 -0.63 0.85 5.06
C ASP A 76 -1.84 1.79 5.03
N TYR A 77 -2.08 2.44 3.89
CA TYR A 77 -3.27 3.27 3.68
C TYR A 77 -4.57 2.47 3.69
N ILE A 78 -4.60 1.31 3.04
CA ILE A 78 -5.77 0.44 3.05
C ILE A 78 -6.08 -0.02 4.48
N MET A 79 -5.09 -0.44 5.25
CA MET A 79 -5.26 -0.84 6.66
C MET A 79 -5.75 0.32 7.54
N ALA A 80 -5.32 1.55 7.27
CA ALA A 80 -5.83 2.72 7.99
C ALA A 80 -7.32 3.00 7.70
N VAL A 81 -7.78 2.69 6.48
CA VAL A 81 -9.17 2.90 6.04
C VAL A 81 -10.07 1.67 6.31
N GLU A 82 -9.50 0.48 6.45
CA GLU A 82 -10.22 -0.79 6.64
C GLU A 82 -11.32 -0.72 7.72
N PRO A 83 -11.11 -0.18 8.93
CA PRO A 83 -12.18 -0.10 9.93
C PRO A 83 -13.39 0.74 9.51
N LEU A 84 -13.19 1.68 8.58
CA LEU A 84 -14.29 2.45 8.01
C LEU A 84 -15.07 1.60 7.00
N LEU A 85 -14.37 0.85 6.14
CA LEU A 85 -14.95 -0.02 5.13
C LEU A 85 -15.71 -1.20 5.74
N THR A 86 -15.16 -1.86 6.76
CA THR A 86 -15.67 -3.15 7.24
C THR A 86 -16.53 -3.07 8.50
N ALA A 87 -16.46 -1.97 9.25
CA ALA A 87 -17.15 -1.86 10.54
C ALA A 87 -17.98 -0.58 10.72
N THR A 88 -17.52 0.57 10.20
CA THR A 88 -18.23 1.85 10.41
C THR A 88 -19.30 2.09 9.35
N TYR A 89 -18.99 1.74 8.09
CA TYR A 89 -19.86 1.91 6.93
C TYR A 89 -19.95 0.60 6.15
N GLU A 90 -20.28 -0.50 6.84
CA GLU A 90 -20.31 -1.86 6.26
C GLU A 90 -21.15 -1.93 4.97
N ASP A 91 -22.37 -1.39 5.00
CA ASP A 91 -23.29 -1.41 3.84
C ASP A 91 -22.73 -0.68 2.61
N ASP A 92 -22.03 0.44 2.80
CA ASP A 92 -21.44 1.23 1.70
C ASP A 92 -20.03 0.71 1.32
N GLY A 93 -19.35 0.04 2.26
CA GLY A 93 -17.96 -0.38 2.15
C GLY A 93 -17.78 -1.76 1.53
N GLU A 94 -18.76 -2.65 1.64
CA GLU A 94 -18.69 -4.04 1.15
C GLU A 94 -18.35 -4.10 -0.35
N ASP A 95 -19.03 -3.30 -1.19
CA ASP A 95 -18.80 -3.22 -2.63
C ASP A 95 -17.33 -2.86 -2.96
N TYR A 96 -16.76 -1.92 -2.21
CA TYR A 96 -15.36 -1.51 -2.38
C TYR A 96 -14.38 -2.55 -1.81
N TRP A 97 -14.73 -3.16 -0.68
CA TRP A 97 -13.86 -4.09 0.02
C TRP A 97 -13.71 -5.40 -0.74
N GLU A 98 -14.80 -5.94 -1.27
CA GLU A 98 -14.87 -7.30 -1.82
C GLU A 98 -15.08 -7.36 -3.33
N GLU A 99 -15.85 -6.43 -3.90
CA GLU A 99 -16.38 -6.60 -5.26
C GLU A 99 -15.71 -5.72 -6.33
N VAL A 100 -15.10 -4.60 -5.94
CA VAL A 100 -14.58 -3.64 -6.92
C VAL A 100 -13.45 -4.23 -7.76
N SER A 101 -13.59 -4.16 -9.09
CA SER A 101 -12.53 -4.64 -9.99
C SER A 101 -11.34 -3.68 -9.98
N LEU A 102 -10.19 -4.17 -9.51
CA LEU A 102 -8.95 -3.40 -9.48
C LEU A 102 -8.11 -3.61 -10.74
N GLY A 103 -8.25 -4.78 -11.38
CA GLY A 103 -7.60 -5.12 -12.63
C GLY A 103 -7.23 -6.60 -12.69
N SER A 104 -6.19 -6.92 -13.45
CA SER A 104 -5.70 -8.30 -13.53
C SER A 104 -4.20 -8.34 -13.81
N VAL A 105 -3.56 -9.42 -13.38
CA VAL A 105 -2.16 -9.71 -13.72
C VAL A 105 -2.09 -11.02 -14.49
N THR A 106 -1.37 -11.01 -15.61
CA THR A 106 -1.09 -12.22 -16.38
C THR A 106 0.37 -12.60 -16.20
N ILE A 107 0.64 -13.77 -15.62
CA ILE A 107 1.97 -14.33 -15.52
C ILE A 107 2.19 -15.27 -16.70
N GLN A 108 3.20 -14.94 -17.49
CA GLN A 108 3.62 -15.75 -18.63
C GLN A 108 4.53 -16.88 -18.14
N PRO A 109 4.41 -18.09 -18.70
CA PRO A 109 5.38 -19.15 -18.48
C PRO A 109 6.79 -18.71 -18.90
N PRO A 110 7.85 -19.32 -18.33
CA PRO A 110 9.22 -19.08 -18.77
C PRO A 110 9.38 -19.36 -20.26
N GLN A 111 10.16 -18.53 -20.96
CA GLN A 111 10.35 -18.65 -22.41
C GLN A 111 10.91 -20.03 -22.82
N TYR A 112 11.76 -20.62 -21.99
CA TYR A 112 12.37 -21.92 -22.29
C TYR A 112 11.36 -23.08 -22.21
N LEU A 113 10.24 -22.91 -21.52
CA LEU A 113 9.10 -23.85 -21.50
C LEU A 113 8.10 -23.63 -22.64
N CYS A 114 8.31 -22.64 -23.51
CA CYS A 114 7.39 -22.29 -24.61
C CYS A 114 7.92 -22.58 -26.02
N GLY A 115 9.23 -22.76 -26.17
CA GLY A 115 9.91 -22.94 -27.46
C GLY A 115 9.83 -24.38 -28.01
N ASP A 116 9.87 -24.54 -29.33
CA ASP A 116 9.84 -25.88 -29.95
C ASP A 116 11.19 -26.61 -29.83
N VAL A 117 12.29 -25.84 -29.72
CA VAL A 117 13.65 -26.31 -29.43
C VAL A 117 14.37 -25.20 -28.69
N THR A 118 14.41 -25.27 -27.36
CA THR A 118 15.18 -24.32 -26.57
C THR A 118 16.56 -24.92 -26.31
N PRO A 119 17.67 -24.19 -26.58
CA PRO A 119 18.97 -24.57 -26.06
C PRO A 119 18.85 -24.62 -24.54
N SER A 120 18.94 -25.80 -23.95
CA SER A 120 19.09 -25.91 -22.50
C SER A 120 20.42 -25.24 -22.11
N PRO A 121 20.49 -24.55 -20.96
CA PRO A 121 21.78 -24.14 -20.39
C PRO A 121 22.75 -25.34 -20.19
N PHE A 122 22.24 -26.58 -20.25
CA PHE A 122 22.99 -27.82 -20.13
C PHE A 122 23.36 -28.49 -21.47
N ASN A 123 23.35 -27.76 -22.59
CA ASN A 123 23.74 -28.26 -23.93
C ASN A 123 22.87 -29.40 -24.51
N ASP A 124 21.78 -29.75 -23.84
CA ASP A 124 20.83 -30.77 -24.30
C ASP A 124 19.63 -30.10 -25.00
N TYR A 125 19.25 -30.59 -26.17
CA TYR A 125 18.10 -30.05 -26.89
C TYR A 125 16.82 -30.47 -26.18
N LEU A 126 16.07 -29.50 -25.66
CA LEU A 126 14.76 -29.73 -25.03
C LEU A 126 13.69 -29.80 -26.12
N ARG A 127 12.94 -30.91 -26.17
CA ARG A 127 11.72 -31.02 -26.96
C ARG A 127 10.52 -30.97 -26.04
N ILE A 128 9.71 -29.93 -26.20
CA ILE A 128 8.49 -29.72 -25.41
C ILE A 128 7.35 -30.53 -26.04
N VAL A 129 6.70 -31.35 -25.23
CA VAL A 129 5.55 -32.18 -25.63
C VAL A 129 4.24 -31.44 -25.37
N GLU A 130 4.15 -30.79 -24.22
CA GLU A 130 2.99 -30.01 -23.80
C GLU A 130 3.45 -28.66 -23.26
N LYS A 131 2.90 -27.57 -23.82
CA LYS A 131 3.28 -26.20 -23.47
C LYS A 131 2.40 -25.69 -22.33
N PRO A 132 2.97 -25.07 -21.28
CA PRO A 132 2.19 -24.41 -20.25
C PRO A 132 1.45 -23.20 -20.82
N SER A 133 0.24 -22.95 -20.30
CA SER A 133 -0.55 -21.76 -20.65
C SER A 133 -0.31 -20.62 -19.64
N PRO A 134 -0.44 -19.35 -20.06
CA PRO A 134 -0.37 -18.21 -19.15
C PRO A 134 -1.43 -18.29 -18.05
N LYS A 135 -1.07 -17.87 -16.83
CA LYS A 135 -1.98 -17.81 -15.68
C LYS A 135 -2.42 -16.37 -15.44
N LYS A 136 -3.73 -16.12 -15.50
CA LYS A 136 -4.35 -14.83 -15.20
C LYS A 136 -4.89 -14.84 -13.78
N PHE A 137 -4.61 -13.77 -13.03
CA PHE A 137 -5.16 -13.53 -11.71
C PHE A 137 -5.97 -12.24 -11.79
N ASP A 138 -7.28 -12.35 -11.62
CA ASP A 138 -8.15 -11.20 -11.48
C ASP A 138 -8.06 -10.69 -10.04
N ILE A 139 -7.95 -9.37 -9.89
CA ILE A 139 -7.76 -8.70 -8.60
C ILE A 139 -9.03 -7.90 -8.34
N THR A 140 -9.82 -8.39 -7.41
CA THR A 140 -11.18 -7.93 -7.09
C THR A 140 -11.27 -7.66 -5.60
N GLY A 141 -11.85 -6.53 -5.23
CA GLY A 141 -11.92 -6.03 -3.87
C GLY A 141 -10.60 -5.40 -3.42
N ILE A 142 -10.68 -4.33 -2.63
CA ILE A 142 -9.53 -3.71 -1.99
C ILE A 142 -8.79 -4.71 -1.08
N GLN A 143 -9.52 -5.64 -0.43
CA GLN A 143 -8.95 -6.64 0.47
C GLN A 143 -7.91 -7.55 -0.20
N SER A 144 -8.11 -7.83 -1.50
CA SER A 144 -7.20 -8.71 -2.25
C SER A 144 -5.76 -8.20 -2.28
N ILE A 145 -5.54 -6.89 -2.17
CA ILE A 145 -4.19 -6.29 -2.11
C ILE A 145 -3.44 -6.73 -0.84
N LEU A 146 -4.16 -6.85 0.29
CA LEU A 146 -3.60 -7.25 1.58
C LEU A 146 -3.32 -8.76 1.63
N GLU A 147 -4.23 -9.57 1.07
CA GLU A 147 -4.18 -11.03 1.15
C GLU A 147 -3.22 -11.67 0.13
N MET A 148 -2.96 -11.00 -0.99
CA MET A 148 -2.11 -11.53 -2.05
C MET A 148 -0.65 -11.75 -1.59
N ALA A 149 -0.05 -12.85 -2.05
CA ALA A 149 1.35 -13.15 -1.82
C ALA A 149 2.31 -12.04 -2.31
N ARG A 150 3.48 -11.95 -1.66
CA ARG A 150 4.53 -10.95 -1.92
C ARG A 150 5.83 -11.64 -2.33
N PRO A 151 6.19 -11.70 -3.62
CA PRO A 151 5.42 -11.38 -4.85
C PRO A 151 4.34 -12.41 -5.18
N ILE A 152 3.50 -12.13 -6.19
CA ILE A 152 2.56 -13.11 -6.76
C ILE A 152 3.35 -14.19 -7.48
N SER A 153 3.05 -15.46 -7.20
CA SER A 153 3.71 -16.61 -7.80
C SER A 153 2.76 -17.45 -8.65
N ALA A 154 3.24 -17.93 -9.79
CA ALA A 154 2.57 -18.91 -10.62
C ALA A 154 3.51 -20.07 -10.93
N GLU A 155 3.06 -21.28 -10.64
CA GLU A 155 3.75 -22.51 -10.99
C GLU A 155 3.37 -22.93 -12.41
N PHE A 156 4.34 -23.24 -13.26
CA PHE A 156 4.12 -23.75 -14.61
C PHE A 156 4.77 -25.11 -14.72
N SER A 157 4.03 -26.09 -15.23
CA SER A 157 4.52 -27.42 -15.52
C SER A 157 4.49 -27.65 -17.03
N ALA A 158 5.54 -28.28 -17.54
CA ALA A 158 5.64 -28.71 -18.93
C ALA A 158 6.13 -30.15 -19.00
N THR A 159 5.59 -30.92 -19.94
CA THR A 159 6.14 -32.24 -20.25
C THR A 159 7.25 -32.09 -21.28
N ILE A 160 8.48 -32.45 -20.90
CA ILE A 160 9.68 -32.31 -21.74
C ILE A 160 10.32 -33.66 -22.04
N ARG A 161 11.13 -33.69 -23.10
CA ARG A 161 12.01 -34.80 -23.47
C ARG A 161 13.38 -34.26 -23.85
N THR A 162 14.44 -34.85 -23.31
CA THR A 162 15.84 -34.49 -23.61
C THR A 162 16.52 -35.61 -24.41
N GLN A 163 17.71 -35.37 -24.96
CA GLN A 163 18.46 -36.48 -25.60
C GLN A 163 18.97 -37.47 -24.56
N SER A 164 19.38 -36.98 -23.38
CA SER A 164 19.82 -37.82 -22.25
C SER A 164 18.68 -38.62 -21.61
N GLN A 165 17.44 -38.12 -21.65
CA GLN A 165 16.26 -38.77 -21.09
C GLN A 165 15.14 -38.86 -22.14
N PRO A 166 15.07 -39.98 -22.90
CA PRO A 166 14.11 -40.14 -23.98
C PRO A 166 12.66 -40.34 -23.49
N ASN A 167 12.48 -40.73 -22.22
CA ASN A 167 11.16 -40.80 -21.60
C ASN A 167 10.71 -39.39 -21.21
N PRO A 168 9.47 -38.99 -21.58
CA PRO A 168 8.91 -37.73 -21.13
C PRO A 168 8.92 -37.64 -19.61
N HIS A 169 9.28 -36.47 -19.09
CA HIS A 169 9.19 -36.13 -17.67
C HIS A 169 8.65 -34.72 -17.50
N GLU A 170 8.16 -34.45 -16.31
CA GLU A 170 7.59 -33.16 -15.94
C GLU A 170 8.70 -32.23 -15.44
N GLU A 171 8.74 -31.01 -15.97
CA GLU A 171 9.58 -29.93 -15.47
C GLU A 171 8.67 -28.79 -14.99
N THR A 172 8.89 -28.39 -13.74
CA THR A 172 8.09 -27.36 -13.07
C THR A 172 8.95 -26.16 -12.73
N GLU A 173 8.47 -24.97 -13.05
CA GLU A 173 9.11 -23.70 -12.69
C GLU A 173 8.10 -22.76 -12.01
N VAL A 174 8.55 -22.06 -10.96
CA VAL A 174 7.75 -21.02 -10.31
C VAL A 174 8.21 -19.64 -10.78
N VAL A 175 7.32 -18.92 -11.45
CA VAL A 175 7.56 -17.53 -11.87
C VAL A 175 6.90 -16.58 -10.87
N THR A 176 7.64 -15.56 -10.46
CA THR A 176 7.13 -14.50 -9.58
C THR A 176 7.03 -13.15 -10.27
N ARG A 177 6.00 -12.38 -9.92
CA ARG A 177 5.75 -11.02 -10.43
C ARG A 177 5.22 -10.10 -9.32
N PRO A 178 5.65 -8.83 -9.27
CA PRO A 178 5.00 -7.84 -8.40
C PRO A 178 3.56 -7.57 -8.88
N ILE A 179 2.72 -7.02 -7.99
CA ILE A 179 1.41 -6.49 -8.40
C ILE A 179 1.64 -5.36 -9.42
N PRO A 180 0.89 -5.33 -10.53
CA PRO A 180 0.99 -4.25 -11.50
C PRO A 180 0.73 -2.87 -10.87
N TRP A 181 1.48 -1.87 -11.31
CA TRP A 181 1.38 -0.50 -10.80
C TRP A 181 -0.02 0.09 -10.94
N ASP A 182 -0.65 -0.14 -12.09
CA ASP A 182 -2.01 0.29 -12.42
C ASP A 182 -3.05 -0.31 -11.47
N VAL A 183 -2.87 -1.55 -11.04
CA VAL A 183 -3.75 -2.19 -10.03
C VAL A 183 -3.61 -1.49 -8.68
N LEU A 184 -2.39 -1.22 -8.22
CA LEU A 184 -2.15 -0.50 -6.96
C LEU A 184 -2.72 0.92 -6.99
N VAL A 185 -2.55 1.63 -8.11
CA VAL A 185 -3.16 2.96 -8.31
C VAL A 185 -4.69 2.87 -8.33
N SER A 186 -5.25 1.83 -8.94
CA SER A 186 -6.70 1.59 -8.92
C SER A 186 -7.20 1.40 -7.50
N ALA A 187 -6.50 0.61 -6.68
CA ALA A 187 -6.84 0.41 -5.26
C ALA A 187 -6.87 1.74 -4.50
N VAL A 188 -5.82 2.56 -4.57
CA VAL A 188 -5.77 3.89 -3.93
C VAL A 188 -6.92 4.78 -4.38
N ARG A 189 -7.26 4.76 -5.68
CA ARG A 189 -8.37 5.53 -6.22
C ARG A 189 -9.70 5.07 -5.64
N GLN A 190 -9.95 3.76 -5.61
CA GLN A 190 -11.19 3.20 -5.06
C GLN A 190 -11.32 3.49 -3.56
N THR A 191 -10.25 3.33 -2.78
CA THR A 191 -10.23 3.70 -1.36
C THR A 191 -10.52 5.19 -1.17
N THR A 192 -9.97 6.06 -2.02
CA THR A 192 -10.24 7.52 -1.97
C THR A 192 -11.69 7.85 -2.35
N LEU A 193 -12.27 7.15 -3.33
CA LEU A 193 -13.66 7.34 -3.74
C LEU A 193 -14.61 7.01 -2.58
N PHE A 194 -14.41 5.86 -1.93
CA PHE A 194 -15.15 5.48 -0.73
C PHE A 194 -15.06 6.57 0.36
N LEU A 195 -13.86 7.05 0.70
CA LEU A 195 -13.71 8.11 1.71
C LEU A 195 -14.47 9.39 1.35
N ASN A 196 -14.49 9.78 0.08
CA ASN A 196 -15.27 10.94 -0.35
C ASN A 196 -16.77 10.70 -0.21
N GLU A 197 -17.26 9.49 -0.52
CA GLU A 197 -18.67 9.13 -0.42
C GLU A 197 -19.17 9.14 1.03
N VAL A 198 -18.37 8.66 1.98
CA VAL A 198 -18.72 8.67 3.41
C VAL A 198 -18.48 10.03 4.10
N GLY A 199 -18.20 11.08 3.33
CA GLY A 199 -18.04 12.44 3.85
C GLY A 199 -16.69 12.72 4.51
N PHE A 200 -15.71 11.82 4.36
CA PHE A 200 -14.30 12.09 4.64
C PHE A 200 -13.66 12.82 3.45
N GLU A 201 -14.36 13.84 2.93
CA GLU A 201 -13.80 14.73 1.92
C GLU A 201 -12.55 15.37 2.50
N VAL A 202 -11.41 14.86 2.02
CA VAL A 202 -10.12 15.46 2.24
C VAL A 202 -10.04 16.70 1.35
N ASN A 203 -10.76 17.74 1.74
CA ASN A 203 -10.48 19.10 1.31
C ASN A 203 -9.16 19.47 2.00
N VAL A 204 -8.04 19.07 1.39
CA VAL A 204 -6.74 19.69 1.70
C VAL A 204 -6.89 21.14 1.30
N SER A 205 -7.35 21.98 2.23
CA SER A 205 -7.17 23.40 2.03
C SER A 205 -5.65 23.61 2.03
N GLU A 206 -5.09 24.05 0.90
CA GLU A 206 -3.66 24.31 0.71
C GLU A 206 -3.10 25.26 1.79
N THR A 207 -3.96 25.91 2.56
CA THR A 207 -3.66 26.84 3.64
C THR A 207 -3.00 26.17 4.86
N GLU A 208 -3.33 24.92 5.21
CA GLU A 208 -2.80 24.28 6.43
C GLU A 208 -1.47 23.53 6.20
N GLN A 209 -1.15 23.14 4.96
CA GLN A 209 0.15 22.51 4.64
C GLN A 209 1.29 23.52 4.51
N ARG A 210 0.99 24.82 4.40
CA ARG A 210 1.99 25.86 4.16
C ARG A 210 2.65 26.43 5.42
N THR A 211 2.16 26.09 6.61
CA THR A 211 2.65 26.71 7.85
C THR A 211 3.64 25.86 8.66
N GLU A 212 3.78 24.56 8.38
CA GLU A 212 4.66 23.70 9.20
C GLU A 212 5.92 23.19 8.46
N ILE A 213 5.91 23.13 7.12
CA ILE A 213 7.07 22.65 6.35
C ILE A 213 8.01 23.80 5.93
N ASP A 214 7.51 25.02 5.73
CA ASP A 214 8.34 26.13 5.26
C ASP A 214 9.19 26.76 6.39
N ASP A 215 8.72 26.80 7.65
CA ASP A 215 9.44 27.51 8.72
C ASP A 215 10.68 26.73 9.23
N ASP A 216 10.61 25.40 9.35
CA ASP A 216 11.75 24.59 9.81
C ASP A 216 12.87 24.49 8.73
N LEU A 217 12.50 24.38 7.45
CA LEU A 217 13.48 24.32 6.35
C LEU A 217 14.15 25.67 6.05
N ILE A 218 13.43 26.78 6.23
CA ILE A 218 14.03 28.12 6.07
C ILE A 218 15.02 28.39 7.21
N GLY A 219 14.70 27.97 8.44
CA GLY A 219 15.61 28.06 9.58
C GLY A 219 16.91 27.28 9.40
N GLU A 220 16.84 26.02 8.96
CA GLU A 220 18.04 25.18 8.74
C GLU A 220 18.93 25.71 7.61
N VAL A 221 18.34 26.25 6.54
CA VAL A 221 19.11 26.84 5.42
C VAL A 221 19.80 28.15 5.83
N GLU A 222 19.18 28.96 6.69
CA GLU A 222 19.79 30.17 7.23
C GLU A 222 20.92 29.88 8.23
N GLU A 223 20.75 28.86 9.10
CA GLU A 223 21.83 28.39 9.98
C GLU A 223 23.02 27.84 9.18
N TRP A 224 22.77 27.08 8.11
CA TRP A 224 23.84 26.58 7.25
C TRP A 224 24.59 27.71 6.54
N ARG A 225 23.90 28.75 6.06
CA ARG A 225 24.52 29.90 5.40
C ARG A 225 25.39 30.73 6.35
N ASN A 226 24.94 30.94 7.59
CA ASN A 226 25.70 31.70 8.58
C ASN A 226 26.96 30.96 9.08
N ASN A 227 26.97 29.63 9.04
CA ASN A 227 28.12 28.82 9.48
C ASN A 227 29.17 28.58 8.39
N ASN A 228 28.90 28.93 7.13
CA ASN A 228 29.77 28.62 5.97
C ASN A 228 30.19 29.85 5.13
N LEU A 229 29.93 31.07 5.61
CA LEU A 229 30.43 32.34 5.06
C LEU A 229 31.36 33.02 6.07
#